data_AF-A0A7X2MS57-F1
#
_entry.id   AF-A0A7X2MS57-F1
#
_cell.length_a   1.000
_cell.length_b   1.000
_cell.length_c   1.000
_cell.angle_alpha   90.00
_cell.angle_beta   90.00
_cell.angle_gamma   90.00
#
_symmetry.space_group_name_H-M   'P 1'
#
loop_
_entity.id
_entity.type
_entity.pdbx_description
1 polymer ?
#
loop_
_entity_poly.entity_id
_entity_poly.type
_entity_poly.pdbx_seq_one_letter_code
_entity_poly.pdbx_strand_id
1 'polypeptide(L)'
;MAKKHPRWQLAKKILTVLFFIAVVVLLVVYARKVNWEDVYDVIVNYNRFVVLTAAGLVVLSYLVYGCYDLIGRAYCGHKLAKRQVMLVSFICYAFNLTLSTWVGGVAMRYRLYSRLGLDSGTITRIFSLSIATNWLGYILLAGVVFSAGMVSIPSGWFIGETTLRLIGGTLLVLVAVYLW
;
A
#
# COMPACT_ATOMS: atom_id res chain seq x y z
N MET A 1 7.06 12.36 35.72
CA MET A 1 7.92 12.16 34.53
C MET A 1 8.75 10.89 34.72
N ALA A 2 8.45 9.81 34.00
CA ALA A 2 9.10 8.50 34.20
C ALA A 2 10.58 8.54 33.75
N LYS A 3 11.51 8.20 34.64
CA LYS A 3 12.96 8.09 34.36
C LYS A 3 13.19 7.00 33.30
N LYS A 4 13.42 7.38 32.04
CA LYS A 4 13.84 6.44 30.98
C LYS A 4 15.22 5.89 31.35
N HIS A 5 15.30 4.62 31.74
CA HIS A 5 16.55 3.97 32.11
C HIS A 5 17.54 3.97 30.92
N PRO A 6 18.78 4.48 31.09
CA PRO A 6 19.76 4.63 30.01
C PRO A 6 20.16 3.29 29.35
N ARG A 7 20.09 2.19 30.11
CA ARG A 7 20.35 0.82 29.60
C ARG A 7 19.34 0.37 28.53
N TRP A 8 18.07 0.81 28.64
CA TRP A 8 17.03 0.48 27.65
C TRP A 8 17.22 1.21 26.33
N GLN A 9 17.74 2.45 26.38
CA GLN A 9 18.09 3.20 25.17
C GLN A 9 19.31 2.59 24.47
N LEU A 10 20.31 2.15 25.24
CA LEU A 10 21.48 1.46 24.70
C LEU A 10 21.12 0.12 24.05
N ALA A 11 20.28 -0.69 24.72
CA ALA A 11 19.78 -1.96 24.19
C ALA A 11 19.01 -1.76 22.88
N LYS A 12 18.12 -0.76 22.82
CA LYS A 12 17.42 -0.40 21.57
C LYS A 12 18.39 0.00 20.46
N LYS A 13 19.40 0.81 20.75
CA LYS A 13 20.39 1.25 19.77
C LYS A 13 21.20 0.07 19.22
N ILE A 14 21.64 -0.84 20.10
CA ILE A 14 22.36 -2.07 19.70
C ILE A 14 21.47 -2.97 18.85
N LEU A 15 20.21 -3.19 19.26
CA LEU A 15 19.26 -4.01 18.50
C LEU A 15 19.00 -3.41 17.10
N THR A 16 18.83 -2.09 17.00
CA THR A 16 18.66 -1.41 15.71
C THR A 16 19.90 -1.56 14.82
N VAL A 17 21.10 -1.37 15.36
CA VAL A 17 22.35 -1.56 14.60
C VAL A 17 22.48 -3.01 14.13
N LEU A 18 22.23 -3.98 15.02
CA LEU A 18 22.29 -5.40 14.69
C LEU A 18 21.26 -5.77 13.62
N PHE A 19 20.05 -5.21 13.67
CA PHE A 19 19.03 -5.38 12.64
C PHE A 19 19.50 -4.83 11.29
N PHE A 20 20.07 -3.62 11.24
CA PHE A 20 20.61 -3.05 10.00
C PHE A 20 21.78 -3.89 9.44
N ILE A 21 22.68 -4.37 10.30
CA ILE A 21 23.75 -5.29 9.89
C ILE A 21 23.14 -6.57 9.30
N ALA A 22 22.15 -7.17 9.95
CA ALA A 22 21.49 -8.37 9.45
C ALA A 22 20.82 -8.13 8.08
N VAL A 23 20.16 -6.97 7.89
CA VAL A 23 19.59 -6.58 6.58
C VAL A 23 20.67 -6.44 5.53
N VAL A 24 21.79 -5.76 5.82
CA VAL A 24 22.90 -5.60 4.88
C VAL A 24 23.52 -6.95 4.52
N VAL A 25 23.76 -7.82 5.51
CA VAL A 25 24.28 -9.17 5.29
C VAL A 25 23.31 -9.97 4.40
N LEU A 26 22.01 -9.92 4.70
CA LEU A 26 20.99 -10.61 3.90
C LEU A 26 20.99 -10.11 2.45
N LEU A 27 21.01 -8.79 2.25
CA LEU A 27 21.08 -8.17 0.92
C LEU A 27 22.34 -8.61 0.17
N VAL A 28 23.50 -8.63 0.82
CA VAL A 28 24.76 -9.07 0.21
C VAL A 28 24.73 -10.56 -0.12
N VAL A 29 24.20 -11.40 0.75
CA VAL A 29 24.08 -12.86 0.48
C VAL A 29 23.16 -13.11 -0.70
N TYR A 30 22.01 -12.43 -0.78
CA TYR A 30 21.11 -12.54 -1.92
C TYR A 30 21.73 -11.96 -3.19
N ALA A 31 22.36 -10.79 -3.11
CA ALA A 31 23.03 -10.13 -4.24
C ALA A 31 24.16 -10.99 -4.85
N ARG A 32 24.87 -11.77 -4.03
CA ARG A 32 25.89 -12.72 -4.53
C ARG A 32 25.30 -13.96 -5.19
N LYS A 33 24.05 -14.31 -4.89
CA LYS A 33 23.33 -15.42 -5.55
C LYS A 33 22.70 -14.98 -6.87
N VAL A 34 22.62 -13.68 -7.13
CA VAL A 34 22.11 -13.13 -8.38
C VAL A 34 23.23 -13.16 -9.41
N ASN A 35 22.96 -13.77 -10.57
CA ASN A 35 23.84 -13.68 -11.72
C ASN A 35 23.63 -12.33 -12.40
N TRP A 36 24.61 -11.44 -12.29
CA TRP A 36 24.51 -10.07 -12.77
C TRP A 36 24.53 -9.97 -14.30
N GLU A 37 25.08 -10.96 -14.99
CA GLU A 37 25.02 -11.06 -16.45
C GLU A 37 23.57 -11.29 -16.91
N ASP A 38 22.87 -12.24 -16.29
CA ASP A 38 21.45 -12.50 -16.58
C ASP A 38 20.59 -11.26 -16.29
N VAL A 39 20.89 -10.51 -15.23
CA VAL A 39 20.18 -9.25 -14.91
C VAL A 39 20.39 -8.20 -16.01
N TYR A 40 21.62 -8.05 -16.50
CA TYR A 40 21.94 -7.12 -17.58
C TYR A 40 21.21 -7.50 -18.88
N ASP A 41 21.26 -8.80 -19.24
CA ASP A 41 20.59 -9.30 -20.43
C ASP A 41 19.08 -9.13 -20.35
N VAL A 42 18.47 -9.38 -19.18
CA VAL A 42 17.05 -9.14 -18.96
C VAL A 42 16.72 -7.65 -19.08
N ILE A 43 17.53 -6.73 -18.54
CA ILE A 43 17.26 -5.29 -18.63
C ILE A 43 17.35 -4.78 -20.07
N VAL A 44 18.37 -5.21 -20.82
CA VAL A 44 18.62 -4.72 -22.19
C VAL A 44 17.67 -5.35 -23.20
N ASN A 45 17.43 -6.66 -23.07
CA ASN A 45 16.57 -7.41 -24.01
C ASN A 45 15.10 -7.48 -23.55
N TYR A 46 14.73 -6.74 -22.49
CA TYR A 46 13.36 -6.73 -22.03
C TYR A 46 12.42 -6.20 -23.12
N ASN A 47 11.26 -6.84 -23.25
CA ASN A 47 10.26 -6.39 -24.20
C ASN A 47 9.75 -4.99 -23.81
N ARG A 48 10.07 -3.99 -24.63
CA ARG A 48 9.68 -2.59 -24.43
C ARG A 48 8.16 -2.42 -24.30
N PHE A 49 7.38 -3.28 -24.96
CA PHE A 49 5.92 -3.26 -24.84
C PHE A 49 5.45 -3.64 -23.42
N VAL A 50 6.12 -4.60 -22.78
CA VAL A 50 5.82 -4.97 -21.38
C VAL A 50 6.18 -3.82 -20.43
N VAL A 51 7.30 -3.12 -20.66
CA VAL A 51 7.66 -1.93 -19.87
C VAL A 51 6.65 -0.81 -20.05
N LEU A 52 6.22 -0.54 -21.28
CA LEU A 52 5.24 0.50 -21.60
C LEU A 52 3.86 0.19 -20.99
N THR A 53 3.41 -1.05 -21.10
CA THR A 53 2.13 -1.48 -20.49
C THR A 53 2.20 -1.43 -18.96
N ALA A 54 3.31 -1.86 -18.36
CA ALA A 54 3.53 -1.71 -16.92
C ALA A 54 3.54 -0.24 -16.49
N ALA A 55 4.21 0.66 -17.23
CA ALA A 55 4.21 2.08 -16.96
C ALA A 55 2.79 2.68 -17.08
N GLY A 56 2.01 2.26 -18.08
CA GLY A 56 0.61 2.65 -18.24
C GLY A 56 -0.26 2.19 -17.06
N LEU A 57 -0.08 0.96 -16.58
CA LEU A 57 -0.76 0.44 -15.39
C LEU A 57 -0.37 1.22 -14.13
N VAL A 58 0.89 1.63 -13.99
CA VAL A 58 1.33 2.49 -12.89
C VAL A 58 0.59 3.83 -12.94
N VAL A 59 0.55 4.50 -14.10
CA VAL A 59 -0.19 5.76 -14.25
C VAL A 59 -1.66 5.58 -13.90
N LEU A 60 -2.31 4.52 -14.40
CA LEU A 60 -3.70 4.21 -14.11
C LEU A 60 -3.93 3.99 -12.61
N SER A 61 -3.04 3.24 -11.95
CA SER A 61 -3.11 3.01 -10.50
C SER A 61 -3.05 4.31 -9.70
N TYR A 62 -2.14 5.23 -10.08
CA TYR A 62 -2.05 6.54 -9.43
C TYR A 62 -3.28 7.41 -9.68
N LEU A 63 -3.87 7.34 -10.88
CA LEU A 63 -5.13 8.05 -11.19
C LEU A 63 -6.30 7.53 -10.36
N VAL A 64 -6.47 6.21 -10.27
CA VAL A 64 -7.50 5.57 -9.42
C VAL A 64 -7.32 5.98 -7.96
N TYR A 65 -6.09 6.00 -7.46
CA TYR A 65 -5.82 6.46 -6.09
C TYR A 65 -6.09 7.97 -5.90
N GLY A 66 -5.85 8.77 -6.94
CA GLY A 66 -6.26 10.17 -6.99
C GLY A 66 -7.78 10.35 -6.89
N CYS A 67 -8.55 9.46 -7.52
CA CYS A 67 -10.01 9.45 -7.42
C CYS A 67 -10.51 9.19 -5.99
N TYR A 68 -9.82 8.37 -5.18
CA TYR A 68 -10.19 8.18 -3.78
C TYR A 68 -10.12 9.47 -2.95
N ASP A 69 -9.04 10.24 -3.10
CA ASP A 69 -8.93 11.54 -2.40
C ASP A 69 -9.92 12.58 -2.97
N LEU A 70 -10.32 12.47 -4.24
CA LEU A 70 -11.39 13.29 -4.81
C LEU A 70 -12.78 12.93 -4.25
N ILE A 71 -13.05 11.64 -3.99
CA ILE A 71 -14.25 11.18 -3.28
C ILE A 71 -14.22 11.70 -1.85
N GLY A 72 -13.07 11.60 -1.17
CA GLY A 72 -12.87 12.19 0.16
C GLY A 72 -13.11 13.70 0.20
N ARG A 73 -12.72 14.41 -0.86
CA ARG A 73 -13.07 15.83 -1.04
C ARG A 73 -14.58 16.05 -1.12
N ALA A 74 -15.27 15.28 -1.97
CA ALA A 74 -16.71 15.40 -2.13
C ALA A 74 -17.44 15.11 -0.81
N TYR A 75 -16.99 14.10 -0.08
CA TYR A 75 -17.53 13.70 1.22
C TYR A 75 -17.29 14.74 2.32
N CYS A 76 -16.10 15.34 2.36
CA CYS A 76 -15.74 16.36 3.36
C CYS A 76 -16.14 17.79 2.96
N GLY A 77 -16.67 18.01 1.75
CA GLY A 77 -17.20 19.30 1.28
C GLY A 77 -16.16 20.42 1.12
N HIS A 78 -14.86 20.13 1.10
CA HIS A 78 -13.83 21.17 1.11
C HIS A 78 -13.58 21.81 -0.27
N LYS A 79 -13.23 23.10 -0.28
CA LYS A 79 -13.15 23.94 -1.50
C LYS A 79 -11.83 23.86 -2.29
N LEU A 80 -10.83 23.09 -1.84
CA LEU A 80 -9.54 22.96 -2.55
C LEU A 80 -9.70 22.54 -4.01
N ALA A 81 -8.83 23.04 -4.90
CA ALA A 81 -8.91 22.73 -6.32
C ALA A 81 -8.70 21.23 -6.61
N LYS A 82 -9.42 20.67 -7.61
CA LYS A 82 -9.33 19.23 -7.97
C LYS A 82 -7.89 18.80 -8.27
N ARG A 83 -7.13 19.67 -8.95
CA ARG A 83 -5.71 19.45 -9.29
C ARG A 83 -4.81 19.38 -8.05
N GLN A 84 -5.06 20.21 -7.04
CA GLN A 84 -4.25 20.20 -5.80
C GLN A 84 -4.46 18.90 -5.03
N VAL A 85 -5.71 18.43 -4.91
CA VAL A 85 -6.02 17.15 -4.26
C VAL A 85 -5.37 15.97 -4.98
N MET A 86 -5.44 15.93 -6.31
CA MET A 86 -4.77 14.89 -7.09
C MET A 86 -3.25 14.92 -6.92
N LEU A 87 -2.61 16.10 -6.92
CA LEU A 87 -1.17 16.22 -6.69
C LEU A 87 -0.77 15.78 -5.28
N VAL A 88 -1.54 16.14 -4.25
CA VAL A 88 -1.29 15.70 -2.88
C VAL A 88 -1.43 14.17 -2.78
N SER A 89 -2.47 13.60 -3.37
CA SER A 89 -2.67 12.14 -3.40
C SER A 89 -1.52 11.42 -4.13
N PHE A 90 -1.10 11.95 -5.29
CA PHE A 90 0.04 11.43 -6.05
C PHE A 90 1.34 11.41 -5.23
N ILE A 91 1.69 12.55 -4.63
CA ILE A 91 2.89 12.67 -3.79
C ILE A 91 2.79 11.71 -2.60
N CYS A 92 1.67 11.71 -1.88
CA CYS A 92 1.49 10.83 -0.73
C CYS A 92 1.57 9.35 -1.11
N TYR A 93 1.05 8.96 -2.28
CA TYR A 93 1.11 7.56 -2.74
C TYR A 93 2.53 7.13 -3.10
N ALA A 94 3.27 7.97 -3.83
CA ALA A 94 4.69 7.71 -4.15
C ALA A 94 5.54 7.55 -2.88
N PHE A 95 5.32 8.44 -1.91
CA PHE A 95 6.01 8.35 -0.62
C PHE A 95 5.54 7.17 0.23
N ASN A 96 4.27 6.78 0.18
CA ASN A 96 3.75 5.60 0.89
C ASN A 96 4.43 4.31 0.39
N LEU A 97 4.59 4.17 -0.92
CA LEU A 97 5.31 3.04 -1.53
C LEU A 97 6.80 3.00 -1.17
N THR A 98 7.44 4.16 -0.99
CA THR A 98 8.89 4.24 -0.77
C THR A 98 9.29 4.24 0.71
N LEU A 99 8.55 4.98 1.55
CA LEU A 99 8.84 5.22 2.97
C LEU A 99 7.81 4.57 3.91
N SER A 100 6.96 3.69 3.38
CA SER A 100 5.85 3.05 4.09
C SER A 100 4.73 4.00 4.51
N THR A 101 3.64 3.43 5.05
CA THR A 101 2.37 4.11 5.32
C THR A 101 2.49 5.19 6.40
N TRP A 102 3.38 5.02 7.38
CA TRP A 102 3.53 5.95 8.51
C TRP A 102 4.16 7.28 8.09
N VAL A 103 5.34 7.22 7.47
CA VAL A 103 6.09 8.42 7.07
C VAL A 103 5.54 8.98 5.76
N GLY A 104 5.34 8.11 4.76
CA GLY A 104 4.93 8.55 3.44
C GLY A 104 3.43 8.74 3.27
N GLY A 105 2.60 7.97 3.97
CA GLY A 105 1.14 8.06 3.90
C GLY A 105 0.55 9.11 4.85
N VAL A 106 0.74 8.92 6.16
CA VAL A 106 0.12 9.76 7.19
C VAL A 106 0.81 11.11 7.28
N ALA A 107 2.11 11.14 7.57
CA ALA A 107 2.80 12.40 7.88
C ALA A 107 2.82 13.39 6.69
N MET A 108 3.04 12.89 5.47
CA MET A 108 3.01 13.73 4.27
C MET A 108 1.61 14.27 3.98
N ARG A 109 0.58 13.44 4.08
CA ARG A 109 -0.81 13.86 3.82
C ARG A 109 -1.26 14.93 4.83
N TYR A 110 -0.91 14.76 6.11
CA TYR A 110 -1.12 15.80 7.13
C TYR A 110 -0.36 17.09 6.81
N ARG A 111 0.94 17.01 6.53
CA ARG A 111 1.76 18.19 6.24
C ARG A 111 1.26 18.97 5.02
N LEU A 112 0.94 18.29 3.93
CA LEU A 112 0.51 18.90 2.67
C LEU A 112 -0.89 19.51 2.81
N TYR A 113 -1.85 18.80 3.39
CA TYR A 113 -3.20 19.33 3.55
C TYR A 113 -3.28 20.43 4.61
N SER A 114 -2.52 20.36 5.71
CA SER A 114 -2.46 21.47 6.68
C SER A 114 -1.85 22.73 6.07
N ARG A 115 -0.84 22.60 5.18
CA ARG A 115 -0.31 23.75 4.41
C ARG A 115 -1.33 24.34 3.44
N LEU A 116 -2.29 23.54 2.98
CA LEU A 116 -3.40 23.97 2.14
C LEU A 116 -4.60 24.49 2.96
N GLY A 117 -4.48 24.58 4.29
CA GLY A 117 -5.49 25.17 5.16
C GLY A 117 -6.62 24.24 5.59
N LEU A 118 -6.46 22.92 5.42
CA LEU A 118 -7.43 21.95 5.95
C LEU A 118 -7.22 21.69 7.44
N ASP A 119 -8.34 21.58 8.15
CA ASP A 119 -8.34 21.16 9.54
C ASP A 119 -7.90 19.69 9.70
N SER A 120 -7.21 19.40 10.80
CA SER A 120 -6.66 18.06 11.09
C SER A 120 -7.74 16.98 11.13
N GLY A 121 -8.94 17.28 11.63
CA GLY A 121 -10.05 16.33 11.67
C GLY A 121 -10.58 15.98 10.27
N THR A 122 -10.53 16.94 9.34
CA THR A 122 -10.90 16.70 7.94
C THR A 122 -9.88 15.80 7.24
N ILE A 123 -8.59 16.04 7.51
CA ILE A 123 -7.50 15.21 6.98
C ILE A 123 -7.63 13.76 7.46
N THR A 124 -7.93 13.55 8.75
CA THR A 124 -8.16 12.21 9.29
C THR A 124 -9.30 11.50 8.58
N ARG A 125 -10.43 12.19 8.36
CA ARG A 125 -11.60 11.62 7.67
C ARG A 125 -11.29 11.20 6.24
N ILE A 126 -10.59 12.07 5.49
CA ILE A 126 -10.15 11.74 4.12
C ILE A 126 -9.22 10.52 4.15
N PHE A 127 -8.23 10.53 5.05
CA PHE A 127 -7.27 9.44 5.15
C PHE A 127 -7.91 8.11 5.57
N SER A 128 -8.81 8.12 6.56
CA SER A 128 -9.54 6.93 7.01
C SER A 128 -10.45 6.39 5.92
N LEU A 129 -11.11 7.28 5.17
CA LEU A 129 -11.95 6.88 4.03
C LEU A 129 -11.10 6.25 2.93
N SER A 130 -9.94 6.83 2.59
CA SER A 130 -9.03 6.27 1.60
C SER A 130 -8.49 4.89 2.01
N ILE A 131 -8.17 4.68 3.30
CA ILE A 131 -7.80 3.35 3.82
C ILE A 131 -8.99 2.39 3.71
N ALA A 132 -10.15 2.76 4.23
CA ALA A 132 -11.33 1.90 4.25
C ALA A 132 -11.71 1.47 2.82
N THR A 133 -11.74 2.42 1.88
CA THR A 133 -12.05 2.16 0.46
C THR A 133 -11.02 1.24 -0.18
N ASN A 134 -9.74 1.40 0.14
CA ASN A 134 -8.69 0.53 -0.37
C ASN A 134 -8.82 -0.91 0.15
N TRP A 135 -9.06 -1.08 1.46
CA TRP A 135 -9.27 -2.39 2.07
C TRP A 135 -10.55 -3.06 1.58
N LEU A 136 -11.64 -2.30 1.42
CA LEU A 136 -12.87 -2.80 0.82
C LEU A 136 -12.65 -3.28 -0.62
N GLY A 137 -11.84 -2.55 -1.40
CA GLY A 137 -11.44 -2.98 -2.74
C GLY A 137 -10.71 -4.32 -2.72
N TYR A 138 -9.78 -4.53 -1.78
CA TYR A 138 -9.10 -5.82 -1.61
C TYR A 138 -10.04 -6.94 -1.15
N ILE A 139 -10.95 -6.65 -0.21
CA ILE A 139 -11.95 -7.62 0.27
C ILE A 139 -12.88 -8.03 -0.86
N LEU A 140 -13.35 -7.08 -1.67
CA LEU A 140 -14.18 -7.34 -2.84
C LEU A 140 -13.41 -8.17 -3.88
N LEU A 141 -12.19 -7.78 -4.23
CA LEU A 141 -11.36 -8.51 -5.19
C LEU A 141 -11.09 -9.94 -4.71
N ALA A 142 -10.68 -10.11 -3.45
CA ALA A 142 -10.48 -11.42 -2.84
C ALA A 142 -11.78 -12.23 -2.82
N GLY A 143 -12.90 -11.60 -2.48
CA GLY A 143 -14.22 -12.22 -2.49
C GLY A 143 -14.60 -12.77 -3.86
N VAL A 144 -14.44 -11.97 -4.92
CA VAL A 144 -14.68 -12.38 -6.31
C VAL A 144 -13.72 -13.49 -6.73
N VAL A 145 -12.42 -13.33 -6.49
CA VAL A 145 -11.39 -14.30 -6.90
C VAL A 145 -11.58 -15.65 -6.20
N PHE A 146 -11.89 -15.65 -4.91
CA PHE A 146 -12.11 -16.87 -4.12
C PHE A 146 -13.44 -17.53 -4.46
N SER A 147 -14.52 -16.78 -4.66
CA SER A 147 -15.82 -17.34 -5.05
C SER A 147 -15.82 -17.91 -6.47
N ALA A 148 -15.11 -17.27 -7.40
CA ALA A 148 -14.95 -17.73 -8.78
C ALA A 148 -14.06 -18.98 -8.92
N GLY A 149 -13.37 -19.40 -7.85
CA GLY A 149 -12.48 -20.57 -7.89
C GLY A 149 -11.24 -20.38 -8.77
N MET A 150 -10.83 -19.15 -9.05
CA MET A 150 -9.66 -18.85 -9.89
C MET A 150 -8.32 -19.12 -9.20
N VAL A 151 -8.35 -19.50 -7.92
CA VAL A 151 -7.16 -19.83 -7.13
C VAL A 151 -7.01 -21.35 -7.08
N SER A 152 -6.08 -21.88 -7.87
CA SER A 152 -5.67 -23.28 -7.77
C SER A 152 -4.88 -23.49 -6.48
N ILE A 153 -5.48 -24.19 -5.51
CA ILE A 153 -4.83 -24.50 -4.24
C ILE A 153 -3.85 -25.66 -4.47
N PRO A 154 -2.56 -25.54 -4.10
CA PRO A 154 -1.60 -26.63 -4.21
C PRO A 154 -2.08 -27.88 -3.46
N SER A 155 -1.91 -29.06 -4.08
CA SER A 155 -2.27 -30.35 -3.49
C SER A 155 -1.47 -30.60 -2.20
N GLY A 156 -2.13 -30.46 -1.04
CA GLY A 156 -1.50 -30.62 0.29
C GLY A 156 -1.92 -29.57 1.33
N TRP A 157 -2.68 -28.55 0.94
CA TRP A 157 -3.18 -27.55 1.88
C TRP A 157 -4.47 -27.98 2.59
N PHE A 158 -4.59 -27.64 3.88
CA PHE A 158 -5.76 -27.96 4.72
C PHE A 158 -7.05 -27.24 4.29
N ILE A 159 -6.93 -26.17 3.52
CA ILE A 159 -8.06 -25.38 3.04
C ILE A 159 -8.50 -25.95 1.70
N GLY A 160 -9.62 -26.69 1.69
CA GLY A 160 -10.25 -27.17 0.46
C GLY A 160 -10.87 -26.03 -0.37
N GLU A 161 -11.08 -26.28 -1.66
CA GLU A 161 -11.71 -25.30 -2.58
C GLU A 161 -13.07 -24.80 -2.06
N THR A 162 -13.88 -25.68 -1.48
CA THR A 162 -15.19 -25.31 -0.93
C THR A 162 -15.07 -24.31 0.21
N THR A 163 -14.12 -24.49 1.12
CA THR A 163 -13.87 -23.56 2.22
C THR A 163 -13.40 -22.20 1.69
N LEU A 164 -12.54 -22.19 0.66
CA LEU A 164 -12.08 -20.95 0.04
C LEU A 164 -13.23 -20.19 -0.62
N ARG A 165 -14.12 -20.90 -1.34
CA ARG A 165 -15.32 -20.29 -1.94
C ARG A 165 -16.29 -19.75 -0.90
N LEU A 166 -16.47 -20.44 0.23
CA LEU A 166 -17.29 -19.96 1.36
C LEU A 166 -16.70 -18.67 1.98
N ILE A 167 -15.39 -18.62 2.18
CA ILE A 167 -14.70 -17.40 2.61
C ILE A 167 -14.95 -16.27 1.60
N GLY A 168 -14.79 -16.57 0.29
CA GLY A 168 -15.07 -15.62 -0.78
C GLY A 168 -16.49 -15.05 -0.74
N GLY A 169 -17.49 -15.93 -0.61
CA GLY A 169 -18.89 -15.53 -0.46
C GLY A 169 -19.13 -14.67 0.79
N THR A 170 -18.50 -15.01 1.91
CA THR A 170 -18.62 -14.24 3.17
C THR A 170 -18.04 -12.83 3.02
N LEU A 171 -16.90 -12.69 2.35
CA LEU A 171 -16.29 -11.39 2.04
C LEU A 171 -17.19 -10.55 1.13
N LEU A 172 -17.85 -11.16 0.13
CA LEU A 172 -18.80 -10.45 -0.74
C LEU A 172 -20.04 -9.98 0.03
N VAL A 173 -20.58 -10.80 0.94
CA VAL A 173 -21.70 -10.40 1.80
C VAL A 173 -21.30 -9.23 2.70
N LEU A 174 -20.10 -9.25 3.29
CA LEU A 174 -19.61 -8.14 4.10
C LEU A 174 -19.53 -6.84 3.30
N VAL A 175 -19.08 -6.90 2.05
CA VAL A 175 -19.05 -5.71 1.17
C VAL A 175 -20.46 -5.25 0.82
N ALA A 176 -21.38 -6.17 0.54
CA ALA A 176 -22.77 -5.83 0.24
C ALA A 176 -23.46 -5.16 1.45
N VAL A 177 -23.23 -5.66 2.67
CA VAL A 177 -23.74 -5.05 3.91
C VAL A 177 -23.13 -3.68 4.17
N TYR A 178 -21.85 -3.47 3.83
CA TYR A 178 -21.22 -2.16 3.99
C TYR A 178 -21.78 -1.11 3.02
N LEU A 179 -22.20 -1.52 1.81
CA LEU A 179 -22.72 -0.63 0.78
C LEU A 179 -24.22 -0.30 0.94
N TRP A 180 -24.93 -1.04 1.80
CA TRP A 180 -26.36 -0.85 2.08
C TRP A 180 -26.57 0.14 3.23
#